data_AF-A0A1X1TNR8-F1
#
_entry.id   AF-A0A1X1TNR8-F1
#
_cell.length_a   1.000
_cell.length_b   1.000
_cell.length_c   1.000
_cell.angle_alpha   90.00
_cell.angle_beta   90.00
_cell.angle_gamma   90.00
#
_symmetry.space_group_name_H-M   'P 1'
#
loop_
_entity.id
_entity.type
_entity.pdbx_description
1 polymer ?
#
loop_
_entity_poly.entity_id
_entity_poly.type
_entity_poly.pdbx_seq_one_letter_code
_entity_poly.pdbx_strand_id
1 'polypeptide(L)'
;MTDEEWETALPGQAVAAFKRSTYSLAVVAGANDYVATGLRHGMPADMAALIDRDFQLALFQATPIIASVSIFEAYVEDFFKAVMTTNWEALEHERILAFKGPAHDLPAPEGEGLDKAYRAMKNAAGKKPGVGRYEDLLRFIGLSGDAPDLVKVEFYNAQAVRHVWAHNAGIADDNFVRLAPYLGYSKGDLVDIGMRRSKDFILANSVYGMVIANRYRKQCGLDYLPLGPETEGEGAILKAFRDFYNSS
;
A
#
# COMPACT_ATOMS: atom_id res chain seq x y z
N MET A 1 8.77 -12.42 22.25
CA MET A 1 9.70 -11.60 21.44
C MET A 1 9.84 -10.25 22.13
N THR A 2 11.02 -9.66 22.19
CA THR A 2 11.26 -8.28 22.65
C THR A 2 11.25 -7.30 21.46
N ASP A 3 11.24 -5.99 21.72
CA ASP A 3 11.34 -5.00 20.63
C ASP A 3 12.69 -5.05 19.89
N GLU A 4 13.79 -5.32 20.59
CA GLU A 4 15.12 -5.49 19.98
C GLU A 4 15.19 -6.74 19.08
N GLU A 5 14.58 -7.84 19.53
CA GLU A 5 14.42 -9.05 18.71
C GLU A 5 13.54 -8.78 17.49
N TRP A 6 12.47 -7.99 17.65
CA TRP A 6 11.61 -7.59 16.53
C TRP A 6 12.37 -6.80 15.48
N GLU A 7 13.16 -5.81 15.87
CA GLU A 7 13.92 -4.96 14.95
C GLU A 7 14.92 -5.75 14.10
N THR A 8 15.47 -6.82 14.66
CA THR A 8 16.43 -7.70 13.97
C THR A 8 15.76 -8.85 13.22
N ALA A 9 14.53 -9.22 13.55
CA ALA A 9 13.75 -10.25 12.86
C ALA A 9 13.38 -9.85 11.42
N LEU A 10 13.28 -10.84 10.51
CA LEU A 10 12.94 -10.59 9.10
C LEU A 10 11.66 -9.76 8.90
N PRO A 11 10.54 -10.01 9.62
CA PRO A 11 9.34 -9.19 9.48
C PRO A 11 9.55 -7.74 9.94
N GLY A 12 10.34 -7.52 11.01
CA GLY A 12 10.68 -6.18 11.47
C GLY A 12 11.58 -5.43 10.48
N GLN A 13 12.53 -6.12 9.86
CA GLN A 13 13.36 -5.55 8.78
C GLN A 13 12.52 -5.13 7.57
N ALA A 14 11.53 -5.95 7.17
CA ALA A 14 10.60 -5.60 6.09
C ALA A 14 9.77 -4.35 6.44
N VAL A 15 9.30 -4.22 7.69
CA VAL A 15 8.61 -3.02 8.18
C VAL A 15 9.54 -1.80 8.19
N ALA A 16 10.80 -1.96 8.60
CA ALA A 16 11.78 -0.87 8.58
C ALA A 16 12.08 -0.40 7.14
N ALA A 17 12.22 -1.33 6.20
CA ALA A 17 12.39 -1.01 4.78
C ALA A 17 11.18 -0.27 4.21
N PHE A 18 9.96 -0.73 4.53
CA PHE A 18 8.72 -0.05 4.16
C PHE A 18 8.66 1.37 4.70
N LYS A 19 8.91 1.57 5.99
CA LYS A 19 8.96 2.91 6.62
C LYS A 19 9.95 3.83 5.89
N ARG A 20 11.20 3.38 5.67
CA ARG A 20 12.21 4.16 4.93
C ARG A 20 11.72 4.56 3.54
N SER A 21 11.16 3.62 2.77
CA SER A 21 10.63 3.90 1.44
C SER A 21 9.47 4.90 1.47
N THR A 22 8.55 4.79 2.44
CA THR A 22 7.45 5.75 2.60
C THR A 22 7.91 7.15 3.00
N TYR A 23 8.93 7.27 3.87
CA TYR A 23 9.52 8.57 4.23
C TYR A 23 10.26 9.20 3.05
N SER A 24 11.06 8.42 2.31
CA SER A 24 11.70 8.89 1.08
C SER A 24 10.67 9.38 0.06
N LEU A 25 9.55 8.67 -0.07
CA LEU A 25 8.46 9.09 -0.94
C LEU A 25 7.82 10.40 -0.48
N ALA A 26 7.63 10.62 0.83
CA ALA A 26 7.08 11.86 1.35
C ALA A 26 7.98 13.07 1.01
N VAL A 27 9.31 12.89 1.04
CA VAL A 27 10.27 13.91 0.60
C VAL A 27 10.12 14.19 -0.89
N VAL A 28 10.04 13.16 -1.73
CA VAL A 28 9.85 13.31 -3.19
C VAL A 28 8.52 13.99 -3.52
N ALA A 29 7.43 13.61 -2.83
CA ALA A 29 6.12 14.23 -3.00
C ALA A 29 6.14 15.72 -2.64
N GLY A 30 6.89 16.11 -1.61
CA GLY A 30 7.12 17.51 -1.27
C GLY A 30 7.93 18.25 -2.33
N ALA A 31 8.96 17.62 -2.91
CA ALA A 31 9.76 18.20 -3.98
C ALA A 31 8.95 18.43 -5.27
N ASN A 32 8.03 17.53 -5.61
CA ASN A 32 7.14 17.66 -6.77
C ASN A 32 6.30 18.95 -6.72
N ASP A 33 5.94 19.44 -5.53
CA ASP A 33 5.19 20.68 -5.37
C ASP A 33 5.99 21.92 -5.82
N TYR A 34 7.30 21.92 -5.55
CA TYR A 34 8.19 22.98 -6.03
C TYR A 34 8.32 22.97 -7.55
N VAL A 35 8.46 21.78 -8.15
CA VAL A 35 8.52 21.63 -9.62
C VAL A 35 7.20 22.07 -10.26
N ALA A 36 6.07 21.62 -9.70
CA ALA A 36 4.74 22.03 -10.15
C ALA A 36 4.57 23.56 -10.06
N THR A 37 5.05 24.18 -8.98
CA THR A 37 5.04 25.64 -8.82
C THR A 37 5.91 26.34 -9.88
N GLY A 38 7.10 25.81 -10.18
CA GLY A 38 7.97 26.34 -11.24
C GLY A 38 7.32 26.29 -12.62
N LEU A 39 6.68 25.16 -12.96
CA LEU A 39 5.94 25.01 -14.22
C LEU A 39 4.77 26.01 -14.34
N ARG A 40 4.20 26.45 -13.21
CA ARG A 40 3.13 27.46 -13.20
C ARG A 40 3.61 28.88 -13.49
N HIS A 41 4.87 29.21 -13.20
CA HIS A 41 5.34 30.61 -13.13
C HIS A 41 6.47 30.98 -14.10
N GLY A 42 7.12 30.03 -14.80
CA GLY A 42 8.41 30.33 -15.44
C GLY A 42 8.77 29.62 -16.74
N MET A 43 7.82 28.99 -17.45
CA MET A 43 8.16 28.35 -18.74
C MET A 43 8.25 29.36 -19.88
N PRO A 44 9.32 29.35 -20.71
CA PRO A 44 9.38 30.08 -21.96
C PRO A 44 8.17 29.75 -22.86
N ALA A 45 7.67 30.74 -23.61
CA ALA A 45 6.43 30.61 -24.39
C ALA A 45 6.50 29.54 -25.48
N ASP A 46 7.67 29.34 -26.07
CA ASP A 46 7.97 28.32 -27.07
C ASP A 46 7.92 26.90 -26.48
N MET A 47 8.40 26.72 -25.25
CA MET A 47 8.27 25.43 -24.54
C MET A 47 6.86 25.19 -24.00
N ALA A 48 6.18 26.23 -23.53
CA ALA A 48 4.81 26.13 -23.01
C ALA A 48 3.83 25.61 -24.08
N ALA A 49 4.06 25.92 -25.36
CA ALA A 49 3.25 25.42 -26.46
C ALA A 49 3.41 23.91 -26.74
N LEU A 50 4.49 23.29 -26.26
CA LEU A 50 4.78 21.87 -26.47
C LEU A 50 4.31 20.98 -25.32
N ILE A 51 3.86 21.58 -24.20
CA ILE A 51 3.58 20.87 -22.96
C ILE A 51 2.11 21.08 -22.59
N ASP A 52 1.35 19.98 -22.52
CA ASP A 52 0.06 19.98 -21.86
C ASP A 52 0.28 20.15 -20.35
N ARG A 53 0.18 21.40 -19.90
CA ARG A 53 0.45 21.80 -18.51
C ARG A 53 -0.45 21.07 -17.51
N ASP A 54 -1.73 20.91 -17.83
CA ASP A 54 -2.70 20.32 -16.91
C ASP A 54 -2.42 18.83 -16.78
N PHE A 55 -2.13 18.15 -17.88
CA PHE A 55 -1.65 16.77 -17.86
C PHE A 55 -0.38 16.60 -17.02
N GLN A 56 0.63 17.45 -17.20
CA GLN A 56 1.87 17.35 -16.43
C GLN A 56 1.65 17.56 -14.94
N LEU A 57 0.86 18.57 -14.56
CA LEU A 57 0.53 18.83 -13.15
C LEU A 57 -0.19 17.64 -12.52
N ALA A 58 -1.18 17.07 -13.22
CA ALA A 58 -1.90 15.90 -12.76
C ALA A 58 -0.97 14.68 -12.64
N LEU A 59 -0.06 14.47 -13.59
CA LEU A 59 0.95 13.40 -13.55
C LEU A 59 1.91 13.54 -12.37
N PHE A 60 2.38 14.75 -12.08
CA PHE A 60 3.25 15.01 -10.92
C PHE A 60 2.58 14.68 -9.59
N GLN A 61 1.27 14.91 -9.49
CA GLN A 61 0.47 14.60 -8.28
C GLN A 61 0.13 13.10 -8.19
N ALA A 62 -0.07 12.45 -9.34
CA ALA A 62 -0.34 11.01 -9.44
C ALA A 62 0.90 10.14 -9.16
N THR A 63 2.09 10.60 -9.54
CA THR A 63 3.33 9.83 -9.43
C THR A 63 3.61 9.35 -7.99
N PRO A 64 3.50 10.20 -6.96
CA PRO A 64 3.62 9.73 -5.58
C PRO A 64 2.59 8.69 -5.16
N ILE A 65 1.35 8.77 -5.67
CA ILE A 65 0.29 7.80 -5.37
C ILE A 65 0.67 6.44 -5.97
N ILE A 66 1.10 6.42 -7.25
CA ILE A 66 1.56 5.20 -7.95
C ILE A 66 2.73 4.56 -7.20
N ALA A 67 3.72 5.37 -6.80
CA ALA A 67 4.87 4.91 -6.04
C ALA A 67 4.44 4.34 -4.67
N SER A 68 3.52 4.99 -3.95
CA SER A 68 3.07 4.51 -2.63
C SER A 68 2.39 3.15 -2.69
N VAL A 69 1.54 2.91 -3.70
CA VAL A 69 0.88 1.61 -3.89
C VAL A 69 1.91 0.54 -4.25
N SER A 70 2.90 0.89 -5.08
CA SER A 70 3.96 -0.05 -5.48
C SER A 70 4.87 -0.41 -4.30
N ILE A 71 5.22 0.57 -3.45
CA ILE A 71 5.95 0.35 -2.19
C ILE A 71 5.15 -0.55 -1.25
N PHE A 72 3.84 -0.33 -1.13
CA PHE A 72 2.97 -1.18 -0.32
C PHE A 72 2.89 -2.61 -0.85
N GLU A 73 2.73 -2.80 -2.16
CA GLU A 73 2.70 -4.14 -2.78
C GLU A 73 3.99 -4.91 -2.55
N ALA A 74 5.15 -4.25 -2.69
CA ALA A 74 6.45 -4.83 -2.39
C ALA A 74 6.58 -5.17 -0.89
N TYR A 75 6.16 -4.26 -0.01
CA TYR A 75 6.16 -4.50 1.43
C TYR A 75 5.33 -5.73 1.82
N VAL A 76 4.10 -5.86 1.30
CA VAL A 76 3.26 -7.02 1.63
C VAL A 76 3.93 -8.32 1.17
N GLU A 77 4.57 -8.32 0.00
CA GLU A 77 5.31 -9.49 -0.48
C GLU A 77 6.48 -9.86 0.42
N ASP A 78 7.35 -8.90 0.73
CA ASP A 78 8.53 -9.12 1.58
C ASP A 78 8.15 -9.52 3.01
N PHE A 79 7.16 -8.83 3.58
CA PHE A 79 6.66 -9.11 4.92
C PHE A 79 6.00 -10.48 5.00
N PHE A 80 5.18 -10.85 4.01
CA PHE A 80 4.54 -12.15 3.97
C PHE A 80 5.58 -13.28 3.92
N LYS A 81 6.57 -13.17 3.03
CA LYS A 81 7.67 -14.15 2.94
C LYS A 81 8.47 -14.21 4.23
N ALA A 82 8.77 -13.07 4.85
CA ALA A 82 9.48 -13.03 6.13
C ALA A 82 8.71 -13.74 7.26
N VAL A 83 7.39 -13.58 7.31
CA VAL A 83 6.54 -14.32 8.27
C VAL A 83 6.54 -15.81 7.96
N MET A 84 6.44 -16.21 6.69
CA MET A 84 6.51 -17.63 6.28
C MET A 84 7.84 -18.27 6.67
N THR A 85 8.97 -17.58 6.49
CA THR A 85 10.29 -18.08 6.89
C THR A 85 10.38 -18.30 8.40
N THR A 86 9.72 -17.42 9.18
CA THR A 86 9.75 -17.50 10.64
C THR A 86 8.83 -18.61 11.17
N ASN A 87 7.73 -18.90 10.46
CA ASN A 87 6.69 -19.82 10.92
C ASN A 87 6.29 -20.81 9.83
N TRP A 88 7.28 -21.49 9.25
CA TRP A 88 7.07 -22.41 8.14
C TRP A 88 6.22 -23.62 8.54
N GLU A 89 6.44 -24.17 9.73
CA GLU A 89 5.73 -25.34 10.25
C GLU A 89 4.20 -25.09 10.39
N ALA A 90 3.78 -23.86 10.73
CA ALA A 90 2.36 -23.51 10.80
C ALA A 90 1.65 -23.52 9.43
N LEU A 91 2.41 -23.53 8.34
CA LEU A 91 1.87 -23.60 6.98
C LEU A 91 1.60 -25.03 6.52
N GLU A 92 2.27 -26.02 7.11
CA GLU A 92 2.21 -27.42 6.69
C GLU A 92 0.86 -28.10 6.99
N HIS A 93 0.08 -27.58 7.94
CA HIS A 93 -0.92 -28.43 8.61
C HIS A 93 -2.35 -28.42 8.05
N GLU A 94 -2.77 -27.47 7.20
CA GLU A 94 -4.16 -27.50 6.65
C GLU A 94 -4.43 -26.53 5.49
N ARG A 95 -3.76 -25.37 5.43
CA ARG A 95 -4.09 -24.31 4.45
C ARG A 95 -3.31 -24.42 3.13
N ILE A 96 -2.12 -25.03 3.18
CA ILE A 96 -1.39 -25.42 1.97
C ILE A 96 -2.05 -26.61 1.27
N LEU A 97 -2.78 -27.50 1.98
CA LEU A 97 -3.48 -28.62 1.33
C LEU A 97 -4.65 -28.18 0.42
N ALA A 98 -5.15 -26.94 0.57
CA ALA A 98 -6.08 -26.33 -0.37
C ALA A 98 -5.41 -25.85 -1.67
N PHE A 99 -4.07 -25.79 -1.70
CA PHE A 99 -3.29 -25.56 -2.90
C PHE A 99 -3.30 -26.82 -3.76
N LYS A 100 -4.01 -26.79 -4.89
CA LYS A 100 -4.02 -27.88 -5.89
C LYS A 100 -2.74 -27.95 -6.74
N GLY A 101 -1.61 -27.47 -6.22
CA GLY A 101 -0.31 -27.66 -6.86
C GLY A 101 0.40 -28.89 -6.30
N PRO A 102 1.36 -29.48 -7.02
CA PRO A 102 2.06 -30.67 -6.55
C PRO A 102 2.80 -30.37 -5.24
N ALA A 103 2.55 -31.17 -4.19
CA ALA A 103 3.18 -30.98 -2.87
C ALA A 103 4.72 -31.03 -2.90
N HIS A 104 5.32 -31.60 -3.97
CA HIS A 104 6.76 -31.63 -4.19
C HIS A 104 7.34 -30.32 -4.78
N ASP A 105 6.48 -29.42 -5.27
CA ASP A 105 6.87 -28.08 -5.75
C ASP A 105 6.95 -27.05 -4.62
N LEU A 106 6.69 -27.46 -3.37
CA LEU A 106 6.95 -26.68 -2.16
C LEU A 106 8.37 -27.03 -1.69
N PRO A 107 9.39 -26.27 -2.10
CA PRO A 107 10.76 -26.54 -1.71
C PRO A 107 10.96 -26.13 -0.25
N ALA A 108 12.03 -26.66 0.33
CA ALA A 108 12.60 -26.23 1.60
C ALA A 108 12.77 -24.69 1.70
N PRO A 109 13.01 -24.13 2.90
CA PRO A 109 13.02 -22.69 3.21
C PRO A 109 14.06 -21.81 2.49
N GLU A 110 14.62 -22.23 1.36
CA GLU A 110 15.64 -21.49 0.62
C GLU A 110 15.11 -20.91 -0.70
N GLY A 111 15.17 -19.57 -0.80
CA GLY A 111 15.04 -18.77 -2.01
C GLY A 111 13.80 -19.04 -2.86
N GLU A 112 13.97 -19.82 -3.93
CA GLU A 112 12.97 -20.04 -4.98
C GLU A 112 11.67 -20.68 -4.47
N GLY A 113 11.73 -21.41 -3.35
CA GLY A 113 10.55 -22.04 -2.78
C GLY A 113 9.53 -21.09 -2.19
N LEU A 114 10.01 -20.09 -1.46
CA LEU A 114 9.15 -19.06 -0.86
C LEU A 114 8.46 -18.22 -1.94
N ASP A 115 9.16 -17.91 -3.03
CA ASP A 115 8.60 -17.17 -4.15
C ASP A 115 7.48 -17.94 -4.86
N LYS A 116 7.68 -19.24 -5.09
CA LYS A 116 6.65 -20.11 -5.68
C LYS A 116 5.42 -20.20 -4.78
N ALA A 117 5.63 -20.43 -3.48
CA ALA A 117 4.56 -20.51 -2.49
C ALA A 117 3.78 -19.19 -2.36
N TYR A 118 4.47 -18.05 -2.28
CA TYR A 118 3.83 -16.75 -2.25
C TYR A 118 3.02 -16.48 -3.52
N ARG A 119 3.57 -16.73 -4.72
CA ARG A 119 2.85 -16.52 -5.99
C ARG A 119 1.60 -17.40 -6.08
N ALA A 120 1.72 -18.66 -5.65
CA ALA A 120 0.61 -19.59 -5.51
C ALA A 120 -0.52 -19.03 -4.63
N MET A 121 -0.18 -18.57 -3.42
CA MET A 121 -1.14 -17.98 -2.49
C MET A 121 -1.72 -16.66 -3.01
N LYS A 122 -0.91 -15.81 -3.65
CA LYS A 122 -1.35 -14.56 -4.29
C LYS A 122 -2.31 -14.79 -5.45
N ASN A 123 -2.17 -15.89 -6.19
CA ASN A 123 -3.08 -16.30 -7.25
C ASN A 123 -4.37 -16.93 -6.71
N ALA A 124 -4.28 -17.63 -5.58
CA ALA A 124 -5.43 -18.20 -4.88
C ALA A 124 -6.24 -17.12 -4.11
N ALA A 125 -5.58 -16.05 -3.67
CA ALA A 125 -6.22 -14.89 -3.07
C ALA A 125 -7.19 -14.27 -4.08
N GLY A 126 -8.39 -13.90 -3.61
CA GLY A 126 -9.45 -13.39 -4.46
C GLY A 126 -9.05 -12.13 -5.23
N LYS A 127 -9.82 -11.81 -6.28
CA LYS A 127 -9.68 -10.55 -7.05
C LYS A 127 -10.48 -9.40 -6.42
N LYS A 128 -10.67 -9.43 -5.10
CA LYS A 128 -11.42 -8.38 -4.40
C LYS A 128 -10.66 -7.06 -4.51
N PRO A 129 -11.35 -5.94 -4.71
CA PRO A 129 -10.68 -4.64 -4.78
C PRO A 129 -10.28 -4.14 -3.38
N GLY A 130 -9.38 -3.15 -3.33
CA GLY A 130 -8.92 -2.53 -2.09
C GLY A 130 -8.15 -3.50 -1.18
N VAL A 131 -8.36 -3.34 0.13
CA VAL A 131 -7.72 -4.19 1.15
C VAL A 131 -8.13 -5.65 1.06
N GLY A 132 -9.31 -5.95 0.50
CA GLY A 132 -9.92 -7.29 0.54
C GLY A 132 -9.07 -8.38 -0.10
N ARG A 133 -8.34 -8.07 -1.18
CA ARG A 133 -7.39 -9.01 -1.79
C ARG A 133 -6.21 -9.33 -0.87
N TYR A 134 -5.69 -8.32 -0.18
CA TYR A 134 -4.60 -8.52 0.77
C TYR A 134 -5.09 -9.26 2.02
N GLU A 135 -6.31 -9.01 2.48
CA GLU A 135 -6.90 -9.79 3.59
C GLU A 135 -7.11 -11.26 3.23
N ASP A 136 -7.54 -11.57 2.00
CA ASP A 136 -7.63 -12.95 1.51
C ASP A 136 -6.24 -13.61 1.43
N LEU A 137 -5.19 -12.85 1.05
CA LEU A 137 -3.81 -13.32 1.04
C LEU A 137 -3.28 -13.55 2.47
N LEU A 138 -3.39 -12.56 3.35
CA LEU A 138 -2.92 -12.60 4.74
C LEU A 138 -3.58 -13.72 5.55
N ARG A 139 -4.77 -14.20 5.14
CA ARG A 139 -5.43 -15.35 5.75
C ARG A 139 -4.55 -16.62 5.71
N PHE A 140 -3.73 -16.79 4.68
CA PHE A 140 -2.83 -17.96 4.58
C PHE A 140 -1.81 -18.02 5.72
N ILE A 141 -1.33 -16.87 6.19
CA ILE A 141 -0.40 -16.75 7.32
C ILE A 141 -1.09 -16.33 8.64
N GLY A 142 -2.43 -16.40 8.69
CA GLY A 142 -3.19 -16.08 9.90
C GLY A 142 -3.18 -14.60 10.31
N LEU A 143 -2.89 -13.68 9.37
CA LEU A 143 -2.84 -12.23 9.62
C LEU A 143 -4.02 -11.45 9.02
N SER A 144 -5.03 -12.14 8.49
CA SER A 144 -6.26 -11.49 8.03
C SER A 144 -7.01 -10.85 9.20
N GLY A 145 -7.58 -9.66 9.01
CA GLY A 145 -8.35 -8.96 10.02
C GLY A 145 -9.02 -7.70 9.49
N ASP A 146 -9.62 -6.91 10.37
CA ASP A 146 -10.21 -5.64 9.98
C ASP A 146 -9.19 -4.50 9.97
N ALA A 147 -9.52 -3.41 9.29
CA ALA A 147 -8.77 -2.17 9.23
C ALA A 147 -9.72 -0.98 9.37
N PRO A 148 -9.26 0.22 9.77
CA PRO A 148 -10.12 1.38 9.91
C PRO A 148 -10.88 1.69 8.60
N ASP A 149 -12.18 1.97 8.67
CA ASP A 149 -13.03 2.19 7.49
C ASP A 149 -12.50 3.28 6.56
N LEU A 150 -12.05 4.40 7.12
CA LEU A 150 -11.46 5.48 6.34
C LEU A 150 -10.19 5.02 5.61
N VAL A 151 -9.34 4.22 6.25
CA VAL A 151 -8.15 3.64 5.61
C VAL A 151 -8.54 2.73 4.46
N LYS A 152 -9.56 1.88 4.63
CA LYS A 152 -10.05 0.98 3.57
C LYS A 152 -10.54 1.76 2.35
N VAL A 153 -11.29 2.85 2.56
CA VAL A 153 -11.80 3.71 1.49
C VAL A 153 -10.69 4.44 0.76
N GLU A 154 -9.75 5.06 1.48
CA GLU A 154 -8.68 5.84 0.84
C GLU A 154 -7.61 4.95 0.18
N PHE A 155 -7.35 3.78 0.75
CA PHE A 155 -6.51 2.76 0.12
C PHE A 155 -7.11 2.29 -1.22
N TYR A 156 -8.42 2.02 -1.22
CA TYR A 156 -9.13 1.60 -2.42
C TYR A 156 -9.04 2.67 -3.53
N ASN A 157 -9.25 3.93 -3.17
CA ASN A 157 -9.07 5.06 -4.08
C ASN A 157 -7.67 5.13 -4.68
N ALA A 158 -6.65 5.00 -3.83
CA ALA A 158 -5.26 5.05 -4.27
C ALA A 158 -4.98 4.01 -5.36
N GLN A 159 -5.54 2.80 -5.21
CA GLN A 159 -5.45 1.75 -6.22
C GLN A 159 -6.18 2.10 -7.52
N ALA A 160 -7.38 2.68 -7.44
CA ALA A 160 -8.14 3.10 -8.62
C ALA A 160 -7.38 4.19 -9.41
N VAL A 161 -6.79 5.17 -8.69
CA VAL A 161 -5.97 6.24 -9.29
C VAL A 161 -4.70 5.66 -9.90
N ARG A 162 -3.99 4.76 -9.23
CA ARG A 162 -2.85 4.07 -9.84
C ARG A 162 -3.26 3.36 -11.13
N HIS A 163 -4.38 2.63 -11.11
CA HIS A 163 -4.83 1.86 -12.26
C HIS A 163 -5.10 2.75 -13.47
N VAL A 164 -5.85 3.84 -13.31
CA VAL A 164 -6.17 4.76 -14.42
C VAL A 164 -4.92 5.45 -14.98
N TRP A 165 -3.96 5.82 -14.12
CA TRP A 165 -2.70 6.40 -14.58
C TRP A 165 -1.79 5.38 -15.28
N ALA A 166 -1.72 4.15 -14.77
CA ALA A 166 -0.88 3.10 -15.34
C ALA A 166 -1.40 2.57 -16.69
N HIS A 167 -2.72 2.56 -16.88
CA HIS A 167 -3.33 1.90 -18.05
C HIS A 167 -4.01 2.86 -19.03
N ASN A 168 -4.48 4.02 -18.58
CA ASN A 168 -5.25 4.97 -19.39
C ASN A 168 -4.66 6.38 -19.38
N ALA A 169 -3.38 6.54 -19.04
CA ALA A 169 -2.69 7.83 -18.97
C ALA A 169 -3.46 8.89 -18.15
N GLY A 170 -4.15 8.47 -17.08
CA GLY A 170 -4.90 9.37 -16.22
C GLY A 170 -6.27 9.78 -16.75
N ILE A 171 -6.72 9.24 -17.88
CA ILE A 171 -8.07 9.49 -18.41
C ILE A 171 -9.08 8.52 -17.79
N ALA A 172 -10.10 9.06 -17.11
CA ALA A 172 -11.15 8.28 -16.46
C ALA A 172 -11.92 7.41 -17.47
N ASP A 173 -11.94 6.10 -17.23
CA ASP A 173 -12.76 5.14 -17.96
C ASP A 173 -14.00 4.73 -17.16
N ASP A 174 -14.88 3.91 -17.76
CA ASP A 174 -16.10 3.42 -17.10
C ASP A 174 -15.78 2.64 -15.82
N ASN A 175 -14.62 1.96 -15.79
CA ASN A 175 -14.20 1.19 -14.65
C ASN A 175 -13.78 2.11 -13.49
N PHE A 176 -13.00 3.16 -13.74
CA PHE A 176 -12.58 4.14 -12.76
C PHE A 176 -13.79 4.86 -12.15
N VAL A 177 -14.72 5.37 -12.98
CA VAL A 177 -15.94 6.05 -12.51
C VAL A 177 -16.79 5.14 -11.63
N ARG A 178 -16.90 3.86 -11.98
CA ARG A 178 -17.63 2.86 -11.19
C ARG A 178 -16.93 2.53 -9.87
N LEU A 179 -15.60 2.44 -9.87
CA LEU A 179 -14.84 2.05 -8.69
C LEU A 179 -14.72 3.23 -7.70
N ALA A 180 -14.50 4.46 -8.17
CA ALA A 180 -14.23 5.63 -7.35
C ALA A 180 -15.25 6.77 -7.58
N PRO A 181 -16.57 6.53 -7.44
CA PRO A 181 -17.61 7.50 -7.80
C PRO A 181 -17.55 8.79 -6.96
N TYR A 182 -17.05 8.70 -5.74
CA TYR A 182 -16.92 9.81 -4.79
C TYR A 182 -15.77 10.77 -5.12
N LEU A 183 -14.92 10.42 -6.08
CA LEU A 183 -13.92 11.34 -6.60
C LEU A 183 -14.52 12.38 -7.57
N GLY A 184 -15.72 12.14 -8.11
CA GLY A 184 -16.48 13.12 -8.88
C GLY A 184 -16.05 13.29 -10.35
N TYR A 185 -15.26 12.37 -10.90
CA TYR A 185 -14.88 12.38 -12.31
C TYR A 185 -15.92 11.69 -13.19
N SER A 186 -16.06 12.18 -14.42
CA SER A 186 -16.81 11.57 -15.51
C SER A 186 -15.87 10.83 -16.48
N LYS A 187 -16.42 9.94 -17.30
CA LYS A 187 -15.66 9.25 -18.35
C LYS A 187 -15.05 10.28 -19.31
N GLY A 188 -13.75 10.17 -19.57
CA GLY A 188 -13.00 11.08 -20.43
C GLY A 188 -12.30 12.22 -19.70
N ASP A 189 -12.62 12.45 -18.42
CA ASP A 189 -11.96 13.47 -17.62
C ASP A 189 -10.50 13.08 -17.32
N LEU A 190 -9.63 14.08 -17.27
CA LEU A 190 -8.30 13.94 -16.70
C LEU A 190 -8.40 13.84 -15.17
N VAL A 191 -7.88 12.76 -14.61
CA VAL A 191 -7.87 12.49 -13.17
C VAL A 191 -6.75 13.29 -12.49
N ASP A 192 -7.06 14.54 -12.14
CA ASP A 192 -6.18 15.47 -11.42
C ASP A 192 -6.41 15.43 -9.90
N ILE A 193 -5.59 14.66 -9.17
CA ILE A 193 -5.74 14.46 -7.72
C ILE A 193 -4.94 15.51 -6.95
N GLY A 194 -5.65 16.54 -6.47
CA GLY A 194 -5.06 17.58 -5.63
C GLY A 194 -4.19 17.08 -4.47
N MET A 195 -3.16 17.85 -4.15
CA MET A 195 -2.12 17.53 -3.16
C MET A 195 -2.64 16.97 -1.82
N ARG A 196 -3.69 17.59 -1.25
CA ARG A 196 -4.27 17.13 0.03
C ARG A 196 -4.74 15.67 -0.07
N ARG A 197 -5.48 15.35 -1.13
CA ARG A 197 -6.02 14.00 -1.35
C ARG A 197 -4.92 13.01 -1.74
N SER A 198 -3.89 13.47 -2.46
CA SER A 198 -2.68 12.66 -2.72
C SER A 198 -2.00 12.23 -1.42
N LYS A 199 -1.84 13.14 -0.45
CA LYS A 199 -1.31 12.82 0.89
C LYS A 199 -2.19 11.80 1.62
N ASP A 200 -3.51 11.96 1.57
CA ASP A 200 -4.44 11.02 2.21
C ASP A 200 -4.28 9.60 1.63
N PHE A 201 -4.17 9.46 0.31
CA PHE A 201 -3.95 8.16 -0.34
C PHE A 201 -2.61 7.52 0.05
N ILE A 202 -1.52 8.29 0.04
CA ILE A 202 -0.19 7.80 0.44
C ILE A 202 -0.23 7.34 1.90
N LEU A 203 -0.84 8.14 2.77
CA LEU A 203 -0.96 7.85 4.19
C LEU A 203 -1.82 6.61 4.46
N ALA A 204 -2.91 6.41 3.72
CA ALA A 204 -3.74 5.21 3.81
C ALA A 204 -2.94 3.94 3.48
N ASN A 205 -2.10 3.96 2.44
CA ASN A 205 -1.20 2.85 2.11
C ASN A 205 -0.21 2.56 3.24
N SER A 206 0.44 3.60 3.79
CA SER A 206 1.37 3.47 4.92
C SER A 206 0.69 2.92 6.17
N VAL A 207 -0.48 3.46 6.52
CA VAL A 207 -1.27 3.08 7.70
C VAL A 207 -1.74 1.63 7.59
N TYR A 208 -2.25 1.22 6.44
CA TYR A 208 -2.66 -0.17 6.25
C TYR A 208 -1.48 -1.14 6.36
N GLY A 209 -0.30 -0.77 5.84
CA GLY A 209 0.91 -1.56 6.04
C GLY A 209 1.27 -1.71 7.53
N MET A 210 1.14 -0.64 8.31
CA MET A 210 1.35 -0.71 9.76
C MET A 210 0.29 -1.53 10.49
N VAL A 211 -0.95 -1.55 10.01
CA VAL A 211 -1.99 -2.45 10.55
C VAL A 211 -1.57 -3.91 10.38
N ILE A 212 -1.05 -4.30 9.21
CA ILE A 212 -0.53 -5.65 8.97
C ILE A 212 0.61 -5.99 9.92
N ALA A 213 1.59 -5.08 10.06
CA ALA A 213 2.71 -5.25 10.98
C ALA A 213 2.26 -5.47 12.43
N ASN A 214 1.30 -4.65 12.91
CA ASN A 214 0.82 -4.70 14.28
C ASN A 214 0.02 -5.97 14.59
N ARG A 215 -0.67 -6.56 13.60
CA ARG A 215 -1.30 -7.88 13.78
C ARG A 215 -0.27 -8.97 14.07
N TYR A 216 0.85 -8.97 13.36
CA TYR A 216 1.92 -9.94 13.61
C TYR A 216 2.64 -9.66 14.93
N ARG A 217 2.90 -8.38 15.27
CA ARG A 217 3.44 -8.02 16.60
C ARG A 217 2.57 -8.54 17.74
N LYS A 218 1.24 -8.40 17.63
CA LYS A 218 0.30 -8.97 18.61
C LYS A 218 0.45 -10.49 18.74
N GLN A 219 0.65 -11.23 17.64
CA GLN A 219 0.94 -12.67 17.69
C GLN A 219 2.27 -13.00 18.38
N CYS A 220 3.27 -12.10 18.27
CA CYS A 220 4.55 -12.22 18.96
C CYS A 220 4.52 -11.77 20.44
N GLY A 221 3.36 -11.35 20.96
CA GLY A 221 3.20 -10.85 22.33
C GLY A 221 3.72 -9.43 22.55
N LEU A 222 3.82 -8.64 21.48
CA LEU A 222 4.30 -7.26 21.51
C LEU A 222 3.14 -6.26 21.38
N ASP A 223 3.34 -5.07 21.96
CA ASP A 223 2.45 -3.93 21.76
C ASP A 223 2.51 -3.43 20.31
N TYR A 224 1.49 -2.69 19.89
CA TYR A 224 1.43 -2.12 18.55
C TYR A 224 2.48 -1.00 18.37
N LEU A 225 3.00 -0.87 17.14
CA LEU A 225 3.84 0.27 16.78
C LEU A 225 2.97 1.52 16.59
N PRO A 226 3.27 2.63 17.28
CA PRO A 226 2.57 3.88 17.07
C PRO A 226 2.96 4.51 15.72
N LEU A 227 2.07 5.32 15.17
CA LEU A 227 2.32 6.17 14.01
C LEU A 227 2.52 7.61 14.48
N GLY A 228 3.75 7.93 14.89
CA GLY A 228 4.15 9.26 15.36
C GLY A 228 3.45 9.71 16.66
N PRO A 229 3.89 10.85 17.22
CA PRO A 229 3.23 11.45 18.38
C PRO A 229 1.86 12.02 17.99
N GLU A 230 0.95 12.10 18.97
CA GLU A 230 -0.29 12.85 18.77
C GLU A 230 0.02 14.34 18.67
N THR A 231 -0.46 14.99 17.61
CA THR A 231 -0.30 16.42 17.41
C THR A 231 -1.63 17.08 17.13
N GLU A 232 -1.82 18.32 17.59
CA GLU A 232 -2.98 19.12 17.18
C GLU A 232 -3.03 19.24 15.66
N GLY A 233 -4.22 19.05 15.07
CA GLY A 233 -4.42 19.10 13.62
C GLY A 233 -4.02 17.83 12.87
N GLU A 234 -3.87 16.70 13.58
CA GLU A 234 -3.61 15.43 12.93
C GLU A 234 -4.68 15.07 11.89
N GLY A 235 -4.24 14.55 10.74
CA GLY A 235 -5.12 14.13 9.66
C GLY A 235 -6.07 12.99 10.07
N ALA A 236 -7.27 12.98 9.48
CA ALA A 236 -8.34 12.04 9.81
C ALA A 236 -7.91 10.56 9.74
N ILE A 237 -6.97 10.21 8.87
CA ILE A 237 -6.47 8.84 8.71
C ILE A 237 -5.67 8.38 9.93
N LEU A 238 -4.76 9.22 10.45
CA LEU A 238 -3.98 8.86 11.63
C LEU A 238 -4.85 8.79 12.88
N LYS A 239 -5.82 9.71 12.99
CA LYS A 239 -6.84 9.63 14.04
C LYS A 239 -7.60 8.29 13.95
N ALA A 240 -8.07 7.91 12.77
CA ALA A 240 -8.77 6.64 12.56
C ALA A 240 -7.90 5.43 12.91
N PHE A 241 -6.58 5.48 12.66
CA PHE A 241 -5.65 4.43 13.09
C PHE A 241 -5.54 4.34 14.61
N ARG A 242 -5.41 5.48 15.32
CA ARG A 242 -5.33 5.46 16.79
C ARG A 242 -6.63 5.00 17.43
N ASP A 243 -7.76 5.52 16.97
CA ASP A 243 -9.09 5.11 17.45
C ASP A 243 -9.28 3.60 17.31
N PHE A 244 -8.79 3.00 16.21
CA PHE A 244 -8.85 1.57 15.96
C PHE A 244 -8.05 0.74 16.99
N TYR A 245 -6.86 1.19 17.41
CA TYR A 245 -6.07 0.47 18.43
C TYR A 245 -6.48 0.79 19.87
N ASN A 246 -7.07 1.96 20.12
CA ASN A 246 -7.58 2.32 21.45
C ASN A 246 -8.91 1.62 21.80
N SER A 247 -9.60 1.05 20.81
CA SER A 247 -10.88 0.35 20.97
C SER A 247 -10.77 -1.18 20.93
N SER A 248 -9.58 -1.72 20.65
CA SER A 248 -9.29 -3.15 20.43
C SER A 248 -8.60 -3.82 21.62
#